data_AF-A0A9E5T430-F1
#
_entry.id   AF-A0A9E5T430-F1
#
_cell.length_a   1.000
_cell.length_b   1.000
_cell.length_c   1.000
_cell.angle_alpha   90.00
_cell.angle_beta   90.00
_cell.angle_gamma   90.00
#
_symmetry.space_group_name_H-M   'P 1'
#
loop_
_entity.id
_entity.type
_entity.pdbx_description
1 polymer ?
#
loop_
_entity_poly.entity_id
_entity_poly.type
_entity_poly.pdbx_seq_one_letter_code
_entity_poly.pdbx_strand_id
1 'polypeptide(L)'
;MNHLNSLIQATIVGLLMLLFIFFVASNAYADANEGEYLGYRLGETFNIPKRAGSRGHITGAMVVDLSPKAHPHHVDSITLYVSPVSLIIGGIYGEWYFSGRPRAALFADRYLDTLADKYPKWRRRGQSLTNGDYQLWVTVEERPPIVQNWPSHDDYRVGVGLIYAPDSSARYRWMTMLDTEGINGELTASK
;
A
#
# COMPACT_ATOMS: atom_id res chain seq x y z
N MET A 1 42.26 36.74 27.37
CA MET A 1 41.52 36.51 26.10
C MET A 1 41.01 35.07 25.92
N ASN A 2 41.14 34.16 26.91
CA ASN A 2 40.78 32.75 26.73
C ASN A 2 39.35 32.37 27.15
N HIS A 3 38.72 33.17 28.02
CA HIS A 3 37.36 32.89 28.52
C HIS A 3 36.24 33.26 27.52
N LEU A 4 36.45 34.27 26.67
CA LEU A 4 35.46 34.66 25.67
C LEU A 4 35.36 33.62 24.55
N ASN A 5 36.49 33.04 24.15
CA ASN A 5 36.54 31.98 23.14
C ASN A 5 35.89 30.68 23.64
N SER A 6 36.02 30.34 24.93
CA SER A 6 35.38 29.13 25.47
C SER A 6 33.86 29.28 25.56
N LEU A 7 33.37 30.49 25.86
CA LEU A 7 31.93 30.76 25.91
C LEU A 7 31.32 30.65 24.51
N ILE A 8 31.95 31.26 23.50
CA ILE A 8 31.50 31.22 22.10
C ILE A 8 31.53 29.78 21.55
N GLN A 9 32.57 28.99 21.88
CA GLN A 9 32.63 27.57 21.50
C GLN A 9 31.50 26.76 22.14
N ALA A 10 31.19 26.98 23.41
CA ALA A 10 30.11 26.28 24.09
C ALA A 10 28.74 26.59 23.47
N THR A 11 28.48 27.84 23.09
CA THR A 11 27.21 28.23 22.44
C THR A 11 27.09 27.62 21.04
N ILE A 12 28.18 27.60 20.26
CA ILE A 12 28.19 27.02 18.91
C ILE A 12 27.97 25.50 18.97
N VAL A 13 28.63 24.81 19.91
CA VAL A 13 28.45 23.36 20.12
C VAL A 13 27.02 23.05 20.58
N GLY A 14 26.46 23.86 21.49
CA GLY A 14 25.07 23.72 21.94
C GLY A 14 24.06 23.94 20.80
N LEU A 15 24.28 24.95 19.95
CA LEU A 15 23.44 25.24 18.79
C LEU A 15 23.53 24.11 17.74
N LEU A 16 24.73 23.56 17.50
CA LEU A 16 24.96 22.44 16.59
C LEU A 16 24.30 21.15 17.10
N MET A 17 24.37 20.86 18.40
CA MET A 17 23.66 19.72 18.99
C MET A 17 22.14 19.89 18.88
N LEU A 18 21.61 21.09 19.11
CA LEU A 18 20.18 21.37 18.97
C LEU A 18 19.74 21.16 17.50
N LEU A 19 20.51 21.69 16.54
CA LEU A 19 20.27 21.49 15.11
C LEU A 19 20.37 20.00 14.72
N PHE A 20 21.29 19.24 15.31
CA PHE A 20 21.42 17.80 15.08
C PHE A 20 20.21 17.03 15.62
N ILE A 21 19.67 17.39 16.79
CA ILE A 21 18.44 16.78 17.34
C ILE A 21 17.23 17.08 16.44
N PHE A 22 17.12 18.30 15.91
CA PHE A 22 16.08 18.65 14.93
C PHE A 22 16.26 17.91 13.59
N PHE A 23 17.51 17.68 13.14
CA PHE A 23 17.79 16.96 11.91
C PHE A 23 17.57 15.45 12.03
N VAL A 24 17.79 14.87 13.21
CA VAL A 24 17.49 13.46 13.50
C VAL A 24 15.96 13.26 13.63
N ALA A 25 15.24 14.23 14.19
CA ALA A 25 13.77 14.18 14.27
C ALA A 25 13.08 14.37 12.90
N SER A 26 13.72 15.01 11.91
CA SER A 26 13.22 15.11 10.53
C SER A 26 13.43 13.84 9.69
N ASN A 27 14.15 12.85 10.20
CA ASN A 27 14.14 11.49 9.67
C ASN A 27 13.03 10.67 10.33
N ALA A 28 11.85 11.26 10.45
CA ALA A 28 10.59 10.52 10.38
C ALA A 28 10.53 9.88 8.98
N TYR A 29 11.36 8.85 8.77
CA TYR A 29 10.93 7.72 7.97
C TYR A 29 9.58 7.36 8.55
N ALA A 30 8.52 7.66 7.82
CA ALA A 30 7.19 7.15 8.08
C ALA A 30 7.37 5.64 8.21
N ASP A 31 7.42 5.18 9.45
CA ASP A 31 7.65 3.81 9.82
C ASP A 31 6.33 3.12 9.51
N ALA A 32 6.17 2.72 8.24
CA ALA A 32 4.95 2.23 7.63
C ALA A 32 4.50 0.88 8.21
N ASN A 33 4.27 0.89 9.50
CA ASN A 33 3.83 -0.20 10.34
C ASN A 33 2.35 0.05 10.60
N GLU A 34 1.51 -0.97 10.35
CA GLU A 34 0.07 -0.95 10.65
C GLU A 34 -0.87 -0.36 9.58
N GLY A 35 -0.48 -0.35 8.30
CA GLY A 35 -1.40 0.04 7.21
C GLY A 35 -1.41 1.53 6.89
N GLU A 36 -0.38 2.25 7.32
CA GLU A 36 -0.06 3.65 7.00
C GLU A 36 0.18 3.93 5.50
N TYR A 37 -0.23 3.05 4.60
CA TYR A 37 -0.30 3.39 3.19
C TYR A 37 -1.75 3.72 2.76
N LEU A 38 -2.74 3.23 3.51
CA LEU A 38 -4.14 3.56 3.28
C LEU A 38 -4.45 4.93 3.88
N GLY A 39 -5.09 5.79 3.09
CA GLY A 39 -5.41 7.18 3.47
C GLY A 39 -4.37 8.18 2.98
N TYR A 40 -3.21 7.72 2.50
CA TYR A 40 -2.16 8.57 1.94
C TYR A 40 -2.46 8.94 0.48
N ARG A 41 -1.97 10.12 0.09
CA ARG A 41 -2.09 10.63 -1.28
C ARG A 41 -0.96 10.11 -2.17
N LEU A 42 -1.32 9.50 -3.29
CA LEU A 42 -0.39 9.12 -4.35
C LEU A 42 0.25 10.38 -4.95
N GLY A 43 1.58 10.38 -5.12
CA GLY A 43 2.34 11.54 -5.58
C GLY A 43 3.12 12.29 -4.49
N GLU A 44 2.75 12.14 -3.21
CA GLU A 44 3.53 12.70 -2.09
C GLU A 44 4.69 11.77 -1.70
N THR A 45 4.42 10.46 -1.64
CA THR A 45 5.41 9.43 -1.26
C THR A 45 5.77 8.49 -2.43
N PHE A 46 4.85 8.31 -3.38
CA PHE A 46 5.01 7.38 -4.50
C PHE A 46 4.88 8.11 -5.85
N ASN A 47 5.87 7.95 -6.73
CA ASN A 47 5.80 8.50 -8.09
C ASN A 47 4.63 7.89 -8.86
N ILE A 48 3.73 8.75 -9.36
CA ILE A 48 2.60 8.36 -10.20
C ILE A 48 3.15 7.80 -11.52
N PRO A 49 2.88 6.53 -11.88
CA PRO A 49 3.28 6.00 -13.17
C PRO A 49 2.60 6.79 -14.29
N LYS A 50 3.34 7.19 -15.34
CA LYS A 50 2.79 7.85 -16.54
C LYS A 50 1.71 7.03 -17.27
N ARG A 51 1.52 5.77 -16.90
CA ARG A 51 0.47 4.86 -17.36
C ARG A 51 -0.33 4.32 -16.17
N ALA A 52 -0.94 5.20 -15.39
CA ALA A 52 -2.06 4.82 -14.53
C ALA A 52 -3.27 4.55 -15.46
N GLY A 53 -3.36 3.32 -15.97
CA GLY A 53 -4.49 2.90 -16.78
C GLY A 53 -5.60 2.42 -15.86
N SER A 54 -6.78 3.04 -15.94
CA SER A 54 -7.99 2.56 -15.26
C SER A 54 -8.38 1.17 -15.78
N ARG A 55 -7.92 0.11 -15.13
CA ARG A 55 -8.39 -1.26 -15.40
C ARG A 55 -8.78 -1.95 -14.10
N GLY A 56 -10.05 -1.81 -13.73
CA GLY A 56 -10.68 -2.64 -12.71
C GLY A 56 -11.66 -1.88 -11.82
N HIS A 57 -12.92 -2.34 -11.79
CA HIS A 57 -13.96 -1.78 -10.93
C HIS A 57 -13.89 -2.42 -9.54
N ILE A 58 -13.26 -1.74 -8.58
CA ILE A 58 -14.02 -1.42 -7.36
C ILE A 58 -14.72 -0.11 -7.73
N THR A 59 -16.05 -0.11 -7.75
CA THR A 59 -16.89 0.98 -8.29
C THR A 59 -16.33 2.36 -7.88
N GLY A 60 -15.93 3.18 -8.86
CA GLY A 60 -15.42 4.55 -8.64
C GLY A 60 -13.92 4.71 -8.35
N ALA A 61 -13.17 3.64 -8.06
CA ALA A 61 -11.72 3.73 -7.81
C ALA A 61 -10.88 3.70 -9.10
N MET A 62 -9.82 4.50 -9.14
CA MET A 62 -8.75 4.40 -10.12
C MET A 62 -7.78 3.26 -9.72
N VAL A 63 -7.45 2.41 -10.69
CA VAL A 63 -6.48 1.33 -10.54
C VAL A 63 -5.12 1.78 -11.06
N VAL A 64 -4.09 1.64 -10.24
CA VAL A 64 -2.71 2.03 -10.60
C VAL A 64 -1.79 0.83 -10.45
N ASP A 65 -1.30 0.32 -11.59
CA ASP A 65 -0.26 -0.71 -11.60
C ASP A 65 1.11 -0.07 -11.41
N LEU A 66 1.84 -0.55 -10.40
CA LEU A 66 3.21 -0.10 -10.18
C LEU A 66 4.14 -0.71 -11.23
N SER A 67 5.13 0.07 -11.65
CA SER A 67 6.16 -0.41 -12.58
C SER A 67 6.90 -1.62 -11.99
N PRO A 68 7.28 -2.62 -12.80
CA PRO A 68 8.08 -3.76 -12.33
C PRO A 68 9.36 -3.39 -11.58
N LYS A 69 9.94 -2.20 -11.88
CA LYS A 69 11.12 -1.69 -11.17
C LYS A 69 10.85 -1.32 -9.70
N ALA A 70 9.60 -1.09 -9.33
CA ALA A 70 9.16 -0.75 -7.98
C ALA A 70 8.65 -1.96 -7.20
N HIS A 71 8.58 -3.14 -7.83
CA HIS A 71 8.17 -4.36 -7.15
C HIS A 71 9.32 -4.86 -6.25
N PRO A 72 9.03 -5.30 -5.02
CA PRO A 72 9.97 -6.12 -4.26
C PRO A 72 10.35 -7.36 -5.07
N HIS A 73 11.55 -7.89 -4.84
CA HIS A 73 11.98 -9.12 -5.50
C HIS A 73 10.92 -10.22 -5.32
N HIS A 74 10.59 -10.90 -6.43
CA HIS A 74 9.64 -12.01 -6.47
C HIS A 74 8.16 -11.65 -6.36
N VAL A 75 7.75 -10.38 -6.53
CA VAL A 75 6.32 -10.02 -6.69
C VAL A 75 6.06 -9.78 -8.18
N ASP A 76 5.03 -10.41 -8.74
CA ASP A 76 4.75 -10.33 -10.18
C ASP A 76 3.95 -9.08 -10.54
N SER A 77 3.05 -8.65 -9.66
CA SER A 77 2.30 -7.41 -9.83
C SER A 77 2.00 -6.75 -8.48
N ILE A 78 1.98 -5.41 -8.48
CA ILE A 78 1.43 -4.61 -7.38
C ILE A 78 0.49 -3.58 -7.98
N THR A 79 -0.72 -3.55 -7.45
CA THR A 79 -1.81 -2.68 -7.86
C THR A 79 -2.30 -1.87 -6.67
N LEU A 80 -2.51 -0.57 -6.88
CA LEU A 80 -3.09 0.33 -5.91
C LEU A 80 -4.52 0.69 -6.33
N TYR A 81 -5.44 0.72 -5.37
CA TYR A 81 -6.78 1.28 -5.54
C TYR A 81 -6.80 2.68 -4.94
N VAL A 82 -7.09 3.66 -5.77
CA VAL A 82 -6.87 5.07 -5.47
C VAL A 82 -8.13 5.87 -5.84
N SER A 83 -8.49 6.87 -5.05
CA SER A 83 -9.56 7.79 -5.45
C SER A 83 -9.14 8.61 -6.69
N PRO A 84 -10.05 8.82 -7.66
CA PRO A 84 -9.67 9.38 -8.96
C PRO A 84 -9.25 10.86 -8.91
N VAL A 85 -9.78 11.64 -7.96
CA VAL A 85 -9.52 13.09 -7.86
C VAL A 85 -8.53 13.37 -6.73
N SER A 86 -8.81 12.91 -5.51
CA SER A 86 -7.94 13.20 -4.35
C SER A 86 -6.68 12.33 -4.29
N LEU A 87 -6.60 11.30 -5.14
CA LEU A 87 -5.48 10.36 -5.22
C LEU A 87 -5.19 9.61 -3.91
N ILE A 88 -6.19 9.42 -3.06
CA ILE A 88 -6.08 8.73 -1.78
C ILE A 88 -6.16 7.22 -1.97
N ILE A 89 -5.14 6.50 -1.48
CA ILE A 89 -5.06 5.05 -1.54
C ILE A 89 -6.06 4.44 -0.55
N GLY A 90 -6.93 3.54 -1.02
CA GLY A 90 -7.85 2.76 -0.18
C GLY A 90 -7.66 1.26 -0.25
N GLY A 91 -6.79 0.78 -1.13
CA GLY A 91 -6.39 -0.61 -1.17
C GLY A 91 -5.05 -0.81 -1.87
N ILE A 92 -4.37 -1.87 -1.46
CA ILE A 92 -3.12 -2.33 -2.05
C ILE A 92 -3.27 -3.82 -2.30
N TYR A 93 -2.87 -4.27 -3.48
CA TYR A 93 -2.94 -5.66 -3.88
C TYR A 93 -1.63 -6.10 -4.52
N GLY A 94 -1.10 -7.24 -4.08
CA GLY A 94 0.06 -7.89 -4.67
C GLY A 94 -0.32 -9.27 -5.20
N GLU A 95 0.28 -9.67 -6.30
CA GLU A 95 0.07 -11.00 -6.89
C GLU A 95 1.37 -11.76 -7.11
N TRP A 96 1.23 -13.07 -7.01
CA TRP A 96 2.25 -14.07 -7.33
C TRP A 96 1.63 -15.18 -8.18
N TYR A 97 2.36 -15.66 -9.18
CA TYR A 97 1.93 -16.73 -10.07
C TYR A 97 2.72 -18.02 -9.81
N PHE A 98 2.03 -19.16 -9.87
CA PHE A 98 2.60 -20.46 -9.57
C PHE A 98 2.10 -21.55 -10.53
N SER A 99 3.04 -22.38 -10.98
CA SER A 99 2.77 -23.66 -11.62
C SER A 99 2.26 -24.69 -10.60
N GLY A 100 0.96 -24.67 -10.34
CA GLY A 100 0.26 -25.69 -9.56
C GLY A 100 -0.27 -25.28 -8.19
N ARG A 101 -1.48 -25.76 -7.89
CA ARG A 101 -2.22 -25.43 -6.66
C ARG A 101 -1.49 -25.73 -5.37
N PRO A 102 -0.80 -26.88 -5.20
CA PRO A 102 -0.14 -27.19 -3.93
C PRO A 102 0.94 -26.17 -3.56
N ARG A 103 1.67 -25.67 -4.57
CA ARG A 103 2.72 -24.67 -4.37
C ARG A 103 2.13 -23.31 -4.01
N ALA A 104 1.07 -22.90 -4.71
CA ALA A 104 0.34 -21.68 -4.42
C ALA A 104 -0.27 -21.70 -3.00
N ALA A 105 -0.90 -22.81 -2.62
CA ALA A 105 -1.48 -23.00 -1.28
C ALA A 105 -0.40 -22.96 -0.18
N LEU A 106 0.71 -23.68 -0.36
CA LEU A 106 1.81 -23.65 0.60
C LEU A 106 2.41 -22.25 0.75
N PHE A 107 2.55 -21.50 -0.35
CA PHE A 107 3.00 -20.12 -0.30
C PHE A 107 1.99 -19.24 0.47
N ALA A 108 0.71 -19.33 0.13
CA ALA A 108 -0.35 -18.54 0.77
C ALA A 108 -0.41 -18.76 2.29
N ASP A 109 -0.38 -20.02 2.74
CA ASP A 109 -0.42 -20.36 4.17
C ASP A 109 0.81 -19.81 4.90
N ARG A 110 2.02 -20.00 4.35
CA ARG A 110 3.26 -19.45 4.94
C ARG A 110 3.27 -17.93 4.95
N TYR A 111 2.75 -17.30 3.91
CA TYR A 111 2.69 -15.85 3.82
C TYR A 111 1.72 -15.32 4.89
N LEU A 112 0.56 -15.94 5.05
CA LEU A 112 -0.40 -15.58 6.09
C LEU A 112 0.18 -15.76 7.51
N ASP A 113 0.93 -16.84 7.75
CA ASP A 113 1.62 -17.05 9.03
C ASP A 113 2.67 -15.98 9.28
N THR A 114 3.49 -15.64 8.28
CA THR A 114 4.48 -14.56 8.36
C THR A 114 3.83 -13.22 8.69
N LEU A 115 2.67 -12.94 8.10
CA LEU A 115 1.92 -11.72 8.39
C LEU A 115 1.30 -11.74 9.78
N ALA A 116 0.83 -12.89 10.26
CA ALA A 116 0.31 -13.03 11.62
C ALA A 116 1.43 -12.77 12.65
N ASP A 117 2.64 -13.26 12.39
CA ASP A 117 3.82 -12.99 13.21
C ASP A 117 4.21 -11.51 13.19
N LYS A 118 4.15 -10.87 12.00
CA LYS A 118 4.43 -9.43 11.86
C LYS A 118 3.38 -8.55 12.54
N TYR A 119 2.12 -8.97 12.54
CA TYR A 119 0.99 -8.23 13.09
C TYR A 119 0.31 -9.01 14.23
N PRO A 120 0.99 -9.26 15.37
CA PRO A 120 0.52 -10.17 16.41
C PRO A 120 -0.76 -9.71 17.11
N LYS A 121 -1.12 -8.42 16.98
CA LYS A 121 -2.37 -7.86 17.51
C LYS A 121 -3.57 -8.05 16.57
N TRP A 122 -3.33 -8.41 15.32
CA TRP A 122 -4.39 -8.60 14.33
C TRP A 122 -5.00 -9.99 14.50
N ARG A 123 -6.33 -10.06 14.46
CA ARG A 123 -7.08 -11.29 14.64
C ARG A 123 -7.17 -12.05 13.31
N ARG A 124 -6.73 -13.31 13.30
CA ARG A 124 -6.90 -14.21 12.16
C ARG A 124 -8.35 -14.67 12.03
N ARG A 125 -8.89 -14.62 10.81
CA ARG A 125 -10.21 -15.12 10.42
C ARG A 125 -10.10 -15.83 9.08
N GLY A 126 -9.95 -17.15 9.12
CA GLY A 126 -9.70 -17.96 7.92
C GLY A 126 -8.43 -17.49 7.21
N GLN A 127 -8.59 -17.08 5.95
CA GLN A 127 -7.51 -16.58 5.08
C GLN A 127 -7.33 -15.04 5.17
N SER A 128 -7.61 -14.45 6.34
CA SER A 128 -7.48 -13.02 6.57
C SER A 128 -7.01 -12.67 7.98
N LEU A 129 -6.44 -11.47 8.13
CA LEU A 129 -6.07 -10.83 9.39
C LEU A 129 -6.79 -9.48 9.48
N THR A 130 -7.25 -9.09 10.67
CA THR A 130 -7.88 -7.77 10.86
C THR A 130 -7.61 -7.19 12.24
N ASN A 131 -7.49 -5.86 12.32
CA ASN A 131 -7.41 -5.12 13.59
C ASN A 131 -8.67 -4.27 13.88
N GLY A 132 -9.74 -4.43 13.09
CA GLY A 132 -10.96 -3.62 13.18
C GLY A 132 -11.05 -2.50 12.14
N ASP A 133 -9.94 -1.82 11.87
CA ASP A 133 -9.89 -0.75 10.87
C ASP A 133 -9.39 -1.24 9.50
N TYR A 134 -8.53 -2.24 9.50
CA TYR A 134 -7.93 -2.82 8.30
C TYR A 134 -8.19 -4.32 8.21
N GLN A 135 -8.20 -4.80 6.98
CA GLN A 135 -8.22 -6.21 6.67
C GLN A 135 -7.12 -6.52 5.67
N LEU A 136 -6.30 -7.50 6.04
CA LEU A 136 -5.41 -8.16 5.12
C LEU A 136 -6.03 -9.51 4.76
N TRP A 137 -6.04 -9.87 3.49
CA TRP A 137 -6.49 -11.19 3.04
C TRP A 137 -5.49 -11.82 2.08
N VAL A 138 -5.47 -13.14 2.05
CA VAL A 138 -4.69 -13.95 1.11
C VAL A 138 -5.67 -14.86 0.37
N THR A 139 -5.63 -14.90 -0.97
CA THR A 139 -6.41 -15.87 -1.75
C THR A 139 -5.52 -16.73 -2.62
N VAL A 140 -6.00 -17.92 -2.92
CA VAL A 140 -5.44 -18.80 -3.94
C VAL A 140 -6.53 -19.04 -4.96
N GLU A 141 -6.28 -18.64 -6.19
CA GLU A 141 -7.26 -18.69 -7.27
C GLU A 141 -6.67 -19.38 -8.49
N GLU A 142 -7.48 -20.21 -9.14
CA GLU A 142 -7.15 -20.72 -10.47
C GLU A 142 -7.31 -19.57 -11.47
N ARG A 143 -6.30 -19.40 -12.33
CA ARG A 143 -6.30 -18.32 -13.30
C ARG A 143 -7.37 -18.59 -14.36
N PRO A 144 -8.27 -17.64 -14.66
CA PRO A 144 -9.29 -17.85 -15.67
C PRO A 144 -8.64 -18.07 -17.06
N PRO A 145 -9.13 -19.02 -17.88
CA PRO A 145 -8.48 -19.48 -19.11
C PRO A 145 -8.45 -18.48 -20.28
N ILE A 146 -8.83 -17.21 -20.08
CA ILE A 146 -9.27 -16.31 -21.16
C ILE A 146 -8.16 -15.34 -21.65
N VAL A 147 -6.88 -15.51 -21.28
CA VAL A 147 -5.81 -14.62 -21.80
C VAL A 147 -4.84 -15.37 -22.71
N GLN A 148 -5.26 -15.52 -23.97
CA GLN A 148 -4.63 -16.34 -25.03
C GLN A 148 -3.18 -15.97 -25.42
N ASN A 149 -2.58 -14.92 -24.86
CA ASN A 149 -1.29 -14.37 -25.30
C ASN A 149 -0.23 -14.24 -24.18
N TRP A 150 -0.37 -14.97 -23.07
CA TRP A 150 0.59 -14.88 -21.97
C TRP A 150 1.52 -16.11 -21.95
N PRO A 151 2.84 -15.91 -22.00
CA PRO A 151 3.78 -17.01 -21.90
C PRO A 151 3.99 -17.35 -20.42
N SER A 152 3.27 -18.33 -19.85
CA SER A 152 3.76 -19.07 -18.67
C SER A 152 2.84 -20.20 -18.24
N HIS A 153 3.46 -21.23 -17.67
CA HIS A 153 2.91 -22.46 -17.11
C HIS A 153 2.31 -22.27 -15.70
N ASP A 154 1.84 -21.06 -15.38
CA ASP A 154 1.41 -20.69 -14.03
C ASP A 154 -0.12 -20.59 -13.95
N ASP A 155 -0.74 -21.72 -13.61
CA ASP A 155 -2.19 -21.91 -13.57
C ASP A 155 -2.86 -21.29 -12.34
N TYR A 156 -2.08 -20.93 -11.31
CA TYR A 156 -2.60 -20.45 -10.04
C TYR A 156 -2.01 -19.10 -9.65
N ARG A 157 -2.87 -18.23 -9.13
CA ARG A 157 -2.53 -16.93 -8.56
C ARG A 157 -2.67 -16.99 -7.05
N VAL A 158 -1.67 -16.47 -6.33
CA VAL A 158 -1.83 -16.04 -4.95
C VAL A 158 -1.98 -14.54 -4.92
N GLY A 159 -3.09 -14.07 -4.36
CA GLY A 159 -3.36 -12.65 -4.15
C GLY A 159 -3.20 -12.29 -2.69
N VAL A 160 -2.56 -11.15 -2.40
CA VAL A 160 -2.51 -10.57 -1.06
C VAL A 160 -3.04 -9.15 -1.12
N GLY A 161 -4.13 -8.88 -0.40
CA GLY A 161 -4.75 -7.56 -0.37
C GLY A 161 -4.70 -6.93 1.02
N LEU A 162 -4.42 -5.64 1.08
CA LEU A 162 -4.63 -4.79 2.26
C LEU A 162 -5.67 -3.72 1.91
N ILE A 163 -6.76 -3.69 2.67
CA ILE A 163 -7.87 -2.75 2.49
C ILE A 163 -8.36 -2.24 3.84
N TYR A 164 -9.18 -1.19 3.82
CA TYR A 164 -10.02 -0.88 4.98
C TYR A 164 -10.96 -2.05 5.28
N ALA A 165 -11.09 -2.42 6.55
CA ALA A 165 -11.98 -3.48 6.97
C ALA A 165 -13.43 -3.17 6.54
N PRO A 166 -14.24 -4.16 6.13
CA PRO A 166 -15.60 -3.98 5.64
C PRO A 166 -16.49 -3.09 6.50
N ASP A 167 -16.37 -3.21 7.82
CA ASP A 167 -17.22 -2.52 8.78
C ASP A 167 -16.53 -1.29 9.41
N SER A 168 -15.36 -0.89 8.90
CA SER A 168 -14.60 0.24 9.45
C SER A 168 -15.19 1.58 9.02
N SER A 169 -15.12 2.57 9.92
CA SER A 169 -15.48 3.95 9.60
C SER A 169 -14.60 4.53 8.48
N ALA A 170 -13.35 4.08 8.38
CA ALA A 170 -12.41 4.50 7.35
C ALA A 170 -12.84 4.01 5.95
N ARG A 171 -13.33 2.76 5.83
CA ARG A 171 -13.91 2.26 4.59
C ARG A 171 -15.11 3.09 4.17
N TYR A 172 -16.02 3.37 5.09
CA TYR A 172 -17.21 4.19 4.80
C TYR A 172 -16.81 5.56 4.25
N ARG A 173 -15.90 6.26 4.93
CA ARG A 173 -15.38 7.57 4.47
C ARG A 173 -14.76 7.48 3.08
N TRP A 174 -13.95 6.45 2.82
CA TRP A 174 -13.31 6.27 1.52
C TRP A 174 -14.34 6.00 0.41
N MET A 175 -15.34 5.16 0.66
CA MET A 175 -16.43 4.90 -0.30
C MET A 175 -17.26 6.15 -0.58
N THR A 176 -17.66 6.92 0.45
CA THR A 176 -18.39 8.18 0.26
C THR A 176 -17.60 9.19 -0.57
N MET A 177 -16.27 9.22 -0.39
CA MET A 177 -15.39 10.04 -1.22
C MET A 177 -15.36 9.55 -2.67
N LEU A 178 -15.22 8.25 -2.92
CA LEU A 178 -15.31 7.71 -4.29
C LEU A 178 -16.62 8.06 -4.97
N ASP A 179 -17.74 7.96 -4.27
CA ASP A 179 -19.06 8.32 -4.81
C ASP A 179 -19.12 9.81 -5.16
N THR A 180 -18.65 10.67 -4.27
CA THR A 180 -18.63 12.13 -4.48
C THR A 180 -17.72 12.51 -5.65
N GLU A 181 -16.55 11.90 -5.77
CA GLU A 181 -15.60 12.15 -6.84
C GLU A 181 -16.08 11.58 -8.19
N GLY A 182 -16.75 10.42 -8.18
CA GLY A 182 -17.36 9.82 -9.36
C GLY A 182 -18.46 10.70 -9.96
N ILE A 183 -19.37 11.21 -9.12
CA ILE A 183 -20.42 12.15 -9.56
C ILE A 183 -19.81 13.40 -10.18
N ASN A 184 -18.78 13.97 -9.57
CA ASN A 184 -18.13 15.18 -10.08
C ASN A 184 -17.34 14.92 -11.38
N GLY A 185 -16.73 13.73 -11.51
CA GLY A 185 -15.99 13.31 -12.70
C GLY A 185 -16.89 13.18 -13.94
N GLU A 186 -18.09 12.59 -13.79
CA GLU A 186 -19.07 12.48 -14.87
C GLU A 186 -19.59 13.85 -15.34
N LEU A 187 -19.79 14.80 -14.42
CA LEU A 187 -20.22 16.17 -14.73
C LEU A 187 -19.15 16.98 -15.47
N THR A 188 -17.87 16.66 -15.30
CA THR A 188 -16.75 17.30 -16.04
C THR A 188 -16.47 16.66 -17.38
N ALA A 189 -16.78 15.38 -17.58
CA ALA A 189 -16.58 14.68 -18.85
C ALA A 189 -17.68 14.99 -19.89
N SER A 190 -18.78 15.61 -19.47
CA SER A 190 -19.91 15.98 -20.34
C SER A 190 -19.87 17.44 -20.86
N LYS A 191 -18.73 18.11 -20.76
CA LYS A 191 -18.49 19.47 -21.31
C LYS A 191 -17.39 19.43 -22.36
#